data_AF-A0A316DG51-F1
#
_entry.id   AF-A0A316DG51-F1
#
_cell.length_a   1.000
_cell.length_b   1.000
_cell.length_c   1.000
_cell.angle_alpha   90.00
_cell.angle_beta   90.00
_cell.angle_gamma   90.00
#
_symmetry.space_group_name_H-M   'P 1'
#
loop_
_entity.id
_entity.type
_entity.pdbx_description
1 polymer ?
#
loop_
_entity_poly.entity_id
_entity_poly.type
_entity_poly.pdbx_seq_one_letter_code
_entity_poly.pdbx_strand_id
1 'polypeptide(L)' 'MNLNLRQEHPKDYVEEFIVIEKAFEPVMLSDHKEQFLVERLRKSKNFIPELSIIAEIGNKK' A
#
# COMPACT_ATOMS: atom_id res chain seq x y z
N MET A 1 11.31 8.58 16.92
CA MET A 1 10.73 7.84 15.78
C MET A 1 9.40 8.50 15.49
N ASN A 2 9.30 9.24 14.39
CA ASN A 2 8.07 9.98 14.06
C ASN A 2 7.27 9.13 13.07
N LEU A 3 6.09 8.68 13.50
CA LEU A 3 5.12 7.97 12.68
C LEU A 3 4.09 8.98 12.19
N ASN A 4 3.96 9.13 10.88
CA ASN A 4 2.94 9.95 10.24
C ASN A 4 1.91 9.04 9.57
N LEU A 5 0.64 9.18 9.95
CA LEU A 5 -0.47 8.50 9.28
C LEU A 5 -1.19 9.52 8.40
N ARG A 6 -1.33 9.20 7.12
CA ARG A 6 -2.03 10.07 6.18
C ARG A 6 -2.76 9.26 5.12
N GLN A 7 -3.71 9.91 4.46
CA GLN A 7 -4.32 9.35 3.27
C GLN A 7 -3.25 9.11 2.20
N GLU A 8 -3.41 8.01 1.48
CA GLU A 8 -2.62 7.66 0.31
C GLU A 8 -2.77 8.71 -0.79
N HIS A 9 -1.67 9.00 -1.49
CA HIS A 9 -1.66 9.81 -2.70
C HIS A 9 -1.03 9.02 -3.86
N PRO A 10 -1.33 9.38 -5.13
CA PRO A 10 -0.78 8.67 -6.29
C PRO A 10 0.75 8.58 -6.35
N LYS A 11 1.45 9.52 -5.72
CA LYS A 11 2.92 9.49 -5.58
C LYS A 11 3.43 8.31 -4.75
N ASP A 12 2.58 7.73 -3.91
CA ASP A 12 2.92 6.66 -2.96
C ASP A 12 2.77 5.27 -3.58
N TYR A 13 2.08 5.15 -4.72
CA TYR A 13 1.70 3.85 -5.29
C TYR A 13 2.90 2.94 -5.56
N VAL A 14 4.04 3.49 -5.97
CA VAL A 14 5.26 2.69 -6.23
C VAL A 14 5.84 2.14 -4.94
N GLU A 15 5.96 2.98 -3.91
CA GLU A 15 6.53 2.56 -2.63
C GLU A 15 5.60 1.58 -1.91
N GLU A 16 4.30 1.86 -1.92
CA GLU A 16 3.29 0.98 -1.34
C GLU A 16 3.24 -0.39 -2.03
N PHE A 17 3.36 -0.43 -3.37
CA PHE A 17 3.42 -1.67 -4.12
C PHE A 17 4.59 -2.55 -3.64
N ILE A 18 5.77 -1.95 -3.45
CA ILE A 18 6.97 -2.64 -2.95
C ILE A 18 6.78 -3.08 -1.49
N VAL A 19 6.15 -2.25 -0.66
CA VAL A 19 5.86 -2.60 0.75
C VAL A 19 4.94 -3.81 0.82
N ILE A 20 3.87 -3.86 0.02
CA ILE A 20 2.96 -5.01 -0.03
C ILE A 20 3.70 -6.25 -0.53
N GLU A 21 4.42 -6.15 -1.65
CA GLU A 21 5.17 -7.28 -2.21
C GLU A 21 6.11 -7.90 -1.17
N LYS A 22 6.90 -7.06 -0.47
CA LYS A 22 7.81 -7.52 0.58
C LYS A 22 7.09 -8.08 1.81
N ALA A 23 5.93 -7.53 2.17
CA ALA A 23 5.15 -8.02 3.30
C ALA A 23 4.59 -9.43 3.05
N PHE A 24 4.25 -9.74 1.80
CA PHE A 24 3.66 -11.02 1.40
C PHE A 24 4.66 -12.02 0.81
N GLU A 25 5.89 -11.61 0.46
CA GLU A 25 6.98 -12.49 0.01
C GLU A 25 7.19 -13.75 0.88
N PRO A 26 7.27 -13.67 2.23
CA PRO A 26 7.50 -14.87 3.06
C PRO A 26 6.23 -15.71 3.32
N VAL A 27 5.06 -15.30 2.82
CA VAL A 27 3.77 -15.92 3.16
C VAL A 27 3.49 -17.12 2.25
N MET A 28 3.62 -18.34 2.77
CA MET A 28 3.45 -19.58 1.99
C MET A 28 2.08 -19.73 1.30
N LEU A 29 1.02 -19.18 1.90
CA LEU A 29 -0.35 -19.26 1.36
C LEU A 29 -0.70 -18.11 0.40
N SER A 30 0.23 -17.18 0.19
CA SER A 30 0.07 -16.05 -0.72
C SER A 30 0.12 -16.54 -2.18
N ASP A 31 -0.62 -15.87 -3.06
CA ASP A 31 -0.45 -16.01 -4.51
C ASP A 31 0.57 -15.00 -5.09
N HIS A 32 1.20 -14.22 -4.19
CA HIS A 32 2.17 -13.15 -4.41
C HIS A 32 1.65 -12.05 -5.36
N LYS A 33 0.34 -11.78 -5.32
CA LYS A 33 -0.34 -10.79 -6.16
C LYS A 33 -1.10 -9.73 -5.37
N GLU A 34 -0.90 -9.63 -4.07
CA GLU A 34 -1.59 -8.69 -3.19
C GLU A 34 -1.36 -7.23 -3.62
N GLN A 35 -0.15 -6.90 -4.08
CA GLN A 35 0.20 -5.59 -4.63
C GLN A 35 -0.65 -5.25 -5.88
N PHE A 36 -0.92 -6.24 -6.75
CA PHE A 36 -1.82 -6.06 -7.90
C PHE A 36 -3.29 -6.05 -7.49
N LEU A 37 -3.66 -6.76 -6.42
CA LEU A 37 -5.02 -6.72 -5.88
C LEU A 37 -5.35 -5.30 -5.42
N VAL A 38 -4.45 -4.62 -4.71
CA VAL A 38 -4.65 -3.23 -4.28
C VAL A 38 -4.75 -2.29 -5.48
N GLU A 39 -3.91 -2.43 -6.50
CA GLU A 39 -4.06 -1.64 -7.74
C GLU A 39 -5.43 -1.81 -8.40
N ARG A 40 -5.97 -3.04 -8.43
CA ARG A 40 -7.32 -3.29 -8.95
C ARG A 40 -8.40 -2.67 -8.07
N LEU A 41 -8.23 -2.71 -6.75
CA LEU A 41 -9.15 -2.08 -5.80
C LEU A 41 -9.22 -0.57 -6.04
N ARG A 42 -8.09 0.13 -6.19
CA ARG A 42 -8.05 1.58 -6.48
C ARG A 42 -8.83 1.97 -7.74
N LYS A 43 -8.83 1.11 -8.75
CA LYS A 43 -9.53 1.33 -10.04
C LYS A 43 -11.01 0.93 -9.98
N SER A 44 -11.46 0.32 -8.89
CA SER A 44 -12.83 -0.14 -8.75
C SER A 44 -13.78 1.01 -8.38
N LYS A 45 -15.03 0.90 -8.81
CA LYS A 45 -16.09 1.87 -8.48
C LYS A 45 -16.44 1.96 -6.98
N ASN A 46 -16.00 0.99 -6.17
CA ASN A 46 -16.28 0.90 -4.74
C ASN A 46 -15.08 1.34 -3.88
N PHE A 47 -14.02 1.86 -4.50
CA PHE A 47 -12.88 2.37 -3.77
C PHE A 47 -13.27 3.63 -3.00
N ILE A 48 -12.94 3.66 -1.71
CA ILE A 48 -13.16 4.81 -0.83
C ILE A 48 -11.77 5.38 -0.49
N PRO A 49 -11.31 6.44 -1.18
CA PRO A 49 -9.96 6.96 -1.01
C PRO A 49 -9.61 7.33 0.43
N GLU A 50 -10.59 7.78 1.21
CA GLU A 50 -10.43 8.21 2.60
C GLU A 50 -10.06 7.05 3.54
N LEU A 51 -10.30 5.80 3.13
CA LEU A 51 -9.91 4.59 3.85
C LEU A 51 -8.55 4.04 3.41
N SER A 52 -7.94 4.57 2.35
CA SER A 52 -6.59 4.22 1.95
C SER A 52 -5.60 5.05 2.77
N ILE A 53 -5.06 4.45 3.84
CA ILE A 53 -4.18 5.11 4.81
C ILE A 53 -2.79 4.47 4.72
N ILE A 54 -1.77 5.31 4.67
CA ILE A 54 -0.37 4.89 4.74
C ILE A 54 0.29 5.33 6.04
N ALA A 55 1.33 4.60 6.43
CA ALA A 55 2.16 4.89 7.57
C ALA A 55 3.59 5.19 7.11
N GLU A 56 4.08 6.39 7.40
CA GLU A 56 5.45 6.83 7.09
C GLU A 56 6.27 6.91 8.37
N ILE A 57 7.46 6.28 8.37
CA ILE A 57 8.38 6.29 9.51
C ILE A 57 9.62 7.13 9.14
N GLY A 58 9.73 8.31 9.74
CA GLY A 58 10.81 9.27 9.48
C GLY A 58 10.67 10.04 8.14
N ASN A 59 11.59 10.97 7.87
CA ASN A 59 11.63 11.77 6.63
C ASN A 59 12.23 10.99 5.43
N LYS A 60 12.01 9.68 5.33
CA LYS A 60 12.43 8.94 4.13
C LYS A 60 11.45 9.27 3.00
N LYS A 61 11.87 10.23 2.18
CA LYS A 61 11.39 10.45 0.81
C LYS A 61 11.87 9.34 -0.10
#